data_AF-A0A3D0NRD3-F1
#
_entry.id   AF-A0A3D0NRD3-F1
#
_cell.length_a   1.000
_cell.length_b   1.000
_cell.length_c   1.000
_cell.angle_alpha   90.00
_cell.angle_beta   90.00
_cell.angle_gamma   90.00
#
_symmetry.space_group_name_H-M   'P 1'
#
loop_
_entity.id
_entity.type
_entity.pdbx_description
1 polymer ?
#
loop_
_entity_poly.entity_id
_entity_poly.type
_entity_poly.pdbx_seq_one_letter_code
_entity_poly.pdbx_strand_id
1 'polypeptide(L)'
;NVKRIGIQSFGRCYALRSVIIGSGVNYIGPYNFKESGDLTTITFLCHSFTSDDYGNWSSNTYYFSFLTDRTTVYLPEGFTVQGDEITPDNYNKTYYFGNAKIIMHPVTGVSLGITSLALIPDEAATLAAIIAPDNATDKSVTWTSSNENVATVDENGQVTAVGPGTATITVTTADGGYTATCEV
;
A
#
# COMPACT_ATOMS: atom_id res chain seq x y z
N ASN A 1 -4.96 12.76 -4.12
CA ASN A 1 -3.87 11.85 -3.74
C ASN A 1 -2.53 12.57 -3.68
N VAL A 2 -1.86 12.53 -2.53
CA VAL A 2 -0.51 13.07 -2.36
C VAL A 2 0.48 12.22 -3.16
N LYS A 3 1.31 12.86 -3.96
CA LYS A 3 2.37 12.20 -4.75
C LYS A 3 3.77 12.45 -4.17
N ARG A 4 3.98 13.62 -3.58
CA ARG A 4 5.29 14.11 -3.15
C ARG A 4 5.22 14.57 -1.69
N ILE A 5 6.14 14.07 -0.86
CA ILE A 5 6.42 14.60 0.47
C ILE A 5 7.76 15.34 0.39
N GLY A 6 7.78 16.63 0.73
CA GLY A 6 8.95 17.49 0.58
C GLY A 6 10.06 17.22 1.59
N ILE A 7 11.20 17.90 1.44
CA ILE A 7 12.31 17.87 2.40
C ILE A 7 11.83 18.32 3.80
N GLN A 8 12.25 17.61 4.86
CA GLN A 8 11.93 17.96 6.25
C GLN A 8 10.43 18.21 6.55
N SER A 9 9.50 17.59 5.81
CA SER A 9 8.07 17.92 5.94
C SER A 9 7.49 17.63 7.33
N PHE A 10 8.12 16.71 8.07
CA PHE A 10 7.79 16.40 9.46
C PHE A 10 8.98 16.65 10.41
N GLY A 11 9.97 17.43 9.99
CA GLY A 11 11.14 17.72 10.81
C GLY A 11 10.75 18.53 12.04
N ARG A 12 11.29 18.16 13.21
CA ARG A 12 11.02 18.81 14.51
C ARG A 12 9.55 18.79 14.91
N CYS A 13 8.78 17.84 14.38
CA CYS A 13 7.42 17.61 14.84
C CYS A 13 7.45 16.80 16.14
N TYR A 14 7.77 17.45 17.26
CA TYR A 14 7.96 16.77 18.55
C TYR A 14 6.73 16.06 19.09
N ALA A 15 5.52 16.44 18.66
CA ALA A 15 4.27 15.77 19.07
C ALA A 15 3.79 14.69 18.09
N LEU A 16 4.50 14.50 16.97
CA LEU A 16 4.12 13.52 15.95
C LEU A 16 4.42 12.10 16.44
N ARG A 17 3.38 11.29 16.58
CA ARG A 17 3.50 9.91 17.08
C ARG A 17 3.42 8.87 15.98
N SER A 18 2.62 9.12 14.96
CA SER A 18 2.41 8.19 13.85
C SER A 18 2.28 8.91 12.51
N VAL A 19 2.73 8.24 11.45
CA VAL A 19 2.55 8.69 10.05
C VAL A 19 2.17 7.51 9.18
N ILE A 20 1.17 7.72 8.32
CA ILE A 20 0.83 6.79 7.23
C ILE A 20 1.26 7.44 5.92
N ILE A 21 2.17 6.79 5.21
CA ILE A 21 2.62 7.19 3.88
C ILE A 21 1.74 6.45 2.87
N GLY A 22 0.86 7.19 2.18
CA GLY A 22 -0.14 6.61 1.28
C GLY A 22 0.46 5.94 0.04
N SER A 23 -0.27 4.98 -0.54
CA SER A 23 0.12 4.18 -1.70
C SER A 23 0.42 5.00 -2.95
N GLY A 24 -0.15 6.20 -3.04
CA GLY A 24 0.12 7.15 -4.14
C GLY A 24 1.45 7.88 -4.05
N VAL A 25 2.16 7.86 -2.92
CA VAL A 25 3.41 8.60 -2.70
C VAL A 25 4.56 7.91 -3.42
N ASN A 26 5.16 8.62 -4.37
CA ASN A 26 6.29 8.12 -5.17
C ASN A 26 7.57 8.95 -4.97
N TYR A 27 7.51 9.98 -4.13
CA TYR A 27 8.66 10.76 -3.70
C TYR A 27 8.55 11.17 -2.25
N ILE A 28 9.64 11.03 -1.49
CA ILE A 28 9.81 11.48 -0.12
C ILE A 28 11.17 12.14 -0.01
N GLY A 29 11.21 13.42 0.35
CA GLY A 29 12.48 14.16 0.48
C GLY A 29 13.37 13.68 1.63
N PRO A 30 14.61 14.18 1.71
CA PRO A 30 15.49 13.83 2.81
C PRO A 30 15.05 14.48 4.13
N TYR A 31 15.55 13.92 5.26
CA TYR A 31 15.35 14.45 6.62
C TYR A 31 13.89 14.62 7.06
N ASN A 32 12.97 13.88 6.46
CA ASN A 32 11.54 14.08 6.70
C ASN A 32 11.13 13.98 8.17
N PHE A 33 11.79 13.14 8.96
CA PHE A 33 11.50 12.95 10.39
C PHE A 33 12.64 13.41 11.31
N LYS A 34 13.54 14.26 10.81
CA LYS A 34 14.68 14.75 11.60
C LYS A 34 14.18 15.38 12.91
N GLU A 35 14.78 14.98 14.04
CA GLU A 35 14.44 15.51 15.38
C GLU A 35 12.96 15.29 15.78
N SER A 36 12.29 14.26 15.28
CA SER A 36 10.90 13.91 15.65
C SER A 36 10.87 12.88 16.78
N GLY A 37 11.27 13.30 17.98
CA GLY A 37 11.58 12.41 19.11
C GLY A 37 10.45 11.52 19.62
N ASP A 38 9.18 11.86 19.40
CA ASP A 38 8.03 11.07 19.86
C ASP A 38 7.43 10.16 18.77
N LEU A 39 8.05 10.10 17.59
CA LEU A 39 7.57 9.27 16.48
C LEU A 39 7.78 7.79 16.79
N THR A 40 6.69 7.08 17.06
CA THR A 40 6.71 5.65 17.38
C THR A 40 6.36 4.77 16.19
N THR A 41 5.64 5.30 15.19
CA THR A 41 5.13 4.47 14.09
C THR A 41 5.19 5.16 12.74
N ILE A 42 5.71 4.46 11.74
CA ILE A 42 5.61 4.84 10.34
C ILE A 42 5.04 3.65 9.57
N THR A 43 3.96 3.86 8.83
CA THR A 43 3.33 2.84 8.01
C THR A 43 3.44 3.25 6.55
N PHE A 44 4.10 2.43 5.73
CA PHE A 44 4.16 2.63 4.29
C PHE A 44 3.07 1.80 3.62
N LEU A 45 2.30 2.46 2.75
CA LEU A 45 1.39 1.80 1.80
C LEU A 45 1.94 1.88 0.37
N CYS A 46 3.03 2.64 0.14
CA CYS A 46 3.72 2.65 -1.13
C CYS A 46 4.84 1.61 -1.16
N HIS A 47 5.01 0.96 -2.30
CA HIS A 47 5.99 -0.11 -2.54
C HIS A 47 7.37 0.41 -2.91
N SER A 48 7.44 1.64 -3.39
CA SER A 48 8.70 2.33 -3.63
C SER A 48 8.48 3.85 -3.71
N PHE A 49 9.55 4.59 -3.48
CA PHE A 49 9.62 6.02 -3.71
C PHE A 49 11.05 6.45 -4.02
N THR A 50 11.14 7.64 -4.60
CA THR A 50 12.40 8.35 -4.84
C THR A 50 12.62 9.43 -3.78
N SER A 51 13.86 9.87 -3.59
CA SER A 51 14.22 11.06 -2.82
C SER A 51 15.29 11.83 -3.58
N ASP A 52 15.44 13.12 -3.27
CA ASP A 52 16.62 13.87 -3.68
C ASP A 52 17.83 13.49 -2.81
N ASP A 53 19.02 13.52 -3.41
CA ASP A 53 20.31 13.36 -2.72
C ASP A 53 20.69 14.65 -1.99
N TYR A 54 21.10 14.54 -0.73
CA TYR A 54 21.73 15.65 0.00
C TYR A 54 23.14 15.24 0.45
N GLY A 55 24.13 15.48 -0.42
CA GLY A 55 25.57 15.44 -0.07
C GLY A 55 26.35 14.17 -0.43
N ASN A 56 25.77 13.17 -1.10
CA ASN A 56 26.52 12.03 -1.64
C ASN A 56 26.00 11.66 -3.03
N TRP A 57 26.74 12.02 -4.07
CA TRP A 57 26.30 12.03 -5.48
C TRP A 57 26.34 10.66 -6.19
N SER A 58 26.39 9.53 -5.47
CA SER A 58 26.63 8.22 -6.09
C SER A 58 25.87 7.04 -5.50
N SER A 59 25.24 7.19 -4.34
CA SER A 59 24.58 6.06 -3.70
C SER A 59 23.10 6.10 -4.01
N ASN A 60 22.60 5.04 -4.61
CA ASN A 60 21.18 4.73 -4.77
C ASN A 60 20.48 4.51 -3.41
N THR A 61 20.78 5.32 -2.41
CA THR A 61 20.55 5.02 -1.00
C THR A 61 19.80 6.15 -0.32
N TYR A 62 18.74 5.82 0.40
CA TYR A 62 17.89 6.79 1.08
C TYR A 62 17.86 6.56 2.58
N TYR A 63 18.24 7.60 3.32
CA TYR A 63 18.37 7.54 4.78
C TYR A 63 17.22 8.25 5.48
N PHE A 64 16.40 7.49 6.20
CA PHE A 64 15.53 7.99 7.25
C PHE A 64 16.34 8.08 8.55
N SER A 65 17.30 9.00 8.54
CA SER A 65 18.13 9.31 9.70
C SER A 65 17.29 9.82 10.87
N PHE A 66 17.80 9.66 12.09
CA PHE A 66 17.21 10.12 13.35
C PHE A 66 15.96 9.36 13.83
N LEU A 67 15.56 8.28 13.15
CA LEU A 67 14.63 7.32 13.74
C LEU A 67 15.32 6.55 14.86
N THR A 68 14.58 6.31 15.94
CA THR A 68 15.07 5.63 17.14
C THR A 68 14.58 4.20 17.19
N ASP A 69 15.12 3.39 18.09
CA ASP A 69 14.66 2.03 18.41
C ASP A 69 13.21 1.97 18.90
N ARG A 70 12.66 3.09 19.37
CA ARG A 70 11.23 3.25 19.71
C ARG A 70 10.32 3.40 18.49
N THR A 71 10.89 3.69 17.31
CA THR A 71 10.14 3.82 16.07
C THR A 71 10.00 2.45 15.42
N THR A 72 8.77 2.04 15.11
CA THR A 72 8.48 0.86 14.29
C THR A 72 8.06 1.31 12.89
N VAL A 73 8.70 0.75 11.87
CA VAL A 73 8.38 0.95 10.46
C VAL A 73 7.68 -0.31 9.94
N TYR A 74 6.46 -0.13 9.44
CA TYR A 74 5.67 -1.16 8.78
C TYR A 74 5.76 -1.00 7.27
N LEU A 75 6.13 -2.08 6.57
CA LEU A 75 6.28 -2.12 5.12
C LEU A 75 5.33 -3.17 4.50
N PRO A 76 4.83 -2.93 3.26
CA PRO A 76 4.05 -3.88 2.47
C PRO A 76 4.97 -4.88 1.74
N GLU A 77 4.45 -5.71 0.81
CA GLU A 77 5.27 -6.59 -0.03
C GLU A 77 6.28 -5.82 -0.89
N GLY A 78 7.22 -6.52 -1.50
CA GLY A 78 8.14 -5.94 -2.46
C GLY A 78 9.36 -5.28 -1.82
N PHE A 79 9.57 -5.41 -0.51
CA PHE A 79 10.80 -4.99 0.16
C PHE A 79 11.59 -6.20 0.66
N THR A 80 12.83 -6.30 0.21
CA THR A 80 13.81 -7.26 0.71
C THR A 80 14.61 -6.64 1.86
N VAL A 81 14.76 -7.35 2.98
CA VAL A 81 15.57 -6.90 4.13
C VAL A 81 16.83 -7.75 4.26
N GLN A 82 18.01 -7.13 4.17
CA GLN A 82 19.30 -7.77 4.36
C GLN A 82 20.14 -6.98 5.39
N GLY A 83 20.17 -7.47 6.63
CA GLY A 83 20.75 -6.69 7.74
C GLY A 83 19.94 -5.41 7.95
N ASP A 84 20.60 -4.25 7.92
CA ASP A 84 19.96 -2.94 8.05
C ASP A 84 19.54 -2.35 6.69
N GLU A 85 19.83 -3.05 5.59
CA GLU A 85 19.51 -2.64 4.22
C GLU A 85 18.13 -3.12 3.81
N ILE A 86 17.33 -2.22 3.25
CA ILE A 86 15.99 -2.54 2.74
C ILE A 86 15.91 -2.15 1.27
N THR A 87 15.63 -3.08 0.37
CA THR A 87 15.68 -2.86 -1.08
C THR A 87 14.32 -3.16 -1.69
N PRO A 88 13.68 -2.27 -2.48
CA PRO A 88 12.48 -2.63 -3.21
C PRO A 88 12.82 -3.61 -4.34
N ASP A 89 12.01 -4.64 -4.54
CA ASP A 89 12.28 -5.77 -5.44
C ASP A 89 12.43 -5.36 -6.92
N ASN A 90 12.02 -4.15 -7.29
CA ASN A 90 12.07 -3.62 -8.65
C ASN A 90 12.91 -2.35 -8.82
N TYR A 91 13.59 -1.89 -7.77
CA TYR A 91 14.43 -0.69 -7.83
C TYR A 91 15.82 -0.99 -7.30
N ASN A 92 16.86 -0.61 -8.06
CA ASN A 92 18.25 -0.62 -7.60
C ASN A 92 18.47 0.49 -6.55
N LYS A 93 17.67 0.52 -5.48
CA LYS A 93 17.65 1.55 -4.45
C LYS A 93 17.62 0.89 -3.06
N THR A 94 18.39 1.42 -2.11
CA THR A 94 18.44 0.89 -0.73
C THR A 94 17.90 1.93 0.25
N TYR A 95 17.03 1.52 1.15
CA TYR A 95 16.47 2.30 2.24
C TYR A 95 17.15 1.92 3.55
N TYR A 96 17.50 2.92 4.35
CA TYR A 96 18.02 2.74 5.72
C TYR A 96 17.16 3.56 6.67
N PHE A 97 16.57 2.91 7.66
CA PHE A 97 15.70 3.55 8.64
C PHE A 97 16.39 3.80 9.99
N GLY A 98 17.72 3.95 9.98
CA GLY A 98 18.51 4.14 11.19
C GLY A 98 18.28 2.98 12.16
N ASN A 99 17.91 3.29 13.39
CA ASN A 99 17.71 2.30 14.45
C ASN A 99 16.26 1.79 14.56
N ALA A 100 15.38 2.14 13.62
CA ALA A 100 13.97 1.75 13.70
C ALA A 100 13.79 0.24 13.61
N LYS A 101 12.81 -0.29 14.36
CA LYS A 101 12.37 -1.68 14.21
C LYS A 101 11.56 -1.83 12.92
N ILE A 102 11.92 -2.78 12.07
CA ILE A 102 11.21 -3.05 10.81
C ILE A 102 10.28 -4.25 10.98
N ILE A 103 9.04 -4.12 10.51
CA ILE A 103 8.06 -5.20 10.48
C ILE A 103 7.41 -5.28 9.09
N MET A 104 7.50 -6.46 8.48
CA MET A 104 6.88 -6.76 7.18
C MET A 104 5.52 -7.41 7.39
N HIS A 105 4.48 -6.82 6.82
CA HIS A 105 3.16 -7.45 6.71
C HIS A 105 2.65 -7.36 5.26
N PRO A 106 3.27 -8.09 4.32
CA PRO A 106 2.81 -8.12 2.94
C PRO A 106 1.45 -8.78 2.84
N VAL A 107 0.64 -8.37 1.87
CA VAL A 107 -0.45 -9.22 1.37
C VAL A 107 0.14 -10.49 0.76
N THR A 108 -0.51 -11.62 0.96
CA THR A 108 -0.14 -12.92 0.37
C THR A 108 -1.29 -13.54 -0.42
N GLY A 109 -2.47 -12.91 -0.42
CA GLY A 109 -3.60 -13.34 -1.22
C GLY A 109 -4.86 -12.52 -0.99
N VAL A 110 -5.81 -12.69 -1.92
CA VAL A 110 -7.19 -12.23 -1.81
C VAL A 110 -8.13 -13.37 -2.14
N SER A 111 -9.28 -13.40 -1.49
CA SER A 111 -10.37 -14.34 -1.77
C SER A 111 -11.72 -13.65 -1.65
N LEU A 112 -12.75 -14.24 -2.26
CA LEU A 112 -14.14 -13.81 -2.13
C LEU A 112 -14.94 -14.92 -1.45
N GLY A 113 -15.82 -14.54 -0.51
CA GLY A 113 -16.76 -15.49 0.09
C GLY A 113 -17.87 -15.94 -0.87
N ILE A 114 -18.10 -15.18 -1.94
CA ILE A 114 -19.09 -15.43 -3.00
C ILE A 114 -18.37 -15.34 -4.34
N THR A 115 -18.47 -16.40 -5.15
CA THR A 115 -17.79 -16.50 -6.46
C THR A 115 -18.76 -16.61 -7.64
N SER A 116 -20.06 -16.67 -7.37
CA SER A 116 -21.11 -16.63 -8.38
C SER A 116 -22.34 -15.94 -7.80
N LEU A 117 -22.90 -15.01 -8.55
CA LEU A 117 -24.15 -14.30 -8.28
C LEU A 117 -25.09 -14.54 -9.46
N ALA A 118 -26.38 -14.68 -9.16
CA ALA A 118 -27.43 -14.67 -10.16
C ALA A 118 -28.37 -13.51 -9.79
N LEU A 119 -28.25 -12.41 -10.52
CA LEU A 119 -29.00 -11.18 -10.28
C LEU A 119 -29.88 -10.88 -11.48
N ILE A 120 -31.09 -10.36 -11.24
CA ILE A 120 -31.89 -9.74 -12.30
C ILE A 120 -31.53 -8.25 -12.40
N PRO A 121 -31.80 -7.57 -13.54
CA PRO A 121 -31.50 -6.14 -13.68
C PRO A 121 -32.02 -5.30 -12.51
N ASP A 122 -31.21 -4.31 -12.10
CA ASP A 122 -31.41 -3.44 -10.94
C ASP A 122 -31.21 -4.09 -9.55
N GLU A 123 -30.98 -5.41 -9.47
CA GLU A 123 -30.53 -6.03 -8.22
C GLU A 123 -29.04 -5.76 -7.97
N ALA A 124 -28.69 -5.74 -6.68
CA ALA A 124 -27.33 -5.53 -6.23
C ALA A 124 -26.93 -6.51 -5.13
N ALA A 125 -25.65 -6.88 -5.12
CA ALA A 125 -25.02 -7.65 -4.07
C ALA A 125 -23.62 -7.09 -3.77
N THR A 126 -23.16 -7.19 -2.53
CA THR A 126 -21.83 -6.73 -2.15
C THR A 126 -20.88 -7.91 -2.04
N LEU A 127 -19.76 -7.83 -2.77
CA LEU A 127 -18.65 -8.77 -2.63
C LEU A 127 -17.66 -8.23 -1.59
N ALA A 128 -17.32 -9.08 -0.62
CA ALA A 128 -16.30 -8.76 0.37
C ALA A 128 -14.97 -9.40 -0.01
N ALA A 129 -13.94 -8.58 -0.21
CA ALA A 129 -12.57 -9.03 -0.39
C ALA A 129 -11.98 -9.45 0.96
N ILE A 130 -11.52 -10.69 1.04
CA ILE A 130 -10.85 -11.23 2.23
C ILE A 130 -9.35 -11.25 1.93
N ILE A 131 -8.62 -10.33 2.56
CA ILE A 131 -7.18 -10.16 2.38
C ILE A 131 -6.42 -11.00 3.40
N ALA A 132 -5.42 -11.76 2.93
CA ALA A 132 -4.53 -12.53 3.77
C ALA A 132 -3.11 -11.91 3.73
N PRO A 133 -2.37 -11.94 4.86
CA PRO A 133 -2.86 -12.19 6.21
C PRO A 133 -3.73 -11.02 6.72
N ASP A 134 -4.51 -11.24 7.79
CA ASP A 134 -5.38 -10.20 8.35
C ASP A 134 -4.61 -9.02 8.98
N ASN A 135 -3.30 -9.14 9.20
CA ASN A 135 -2.47 -8.03 9.65
C ASN A 135 -1.66 -7.38 8.52
N ALA A 136 -1.98 -7.65 7.24
CA ALA A 136 -1.34 -7.01 6.10
C ALA A 136 -1.36 -5.48 6.19
N THR A 137 -0.25 -4.83 5.83
CA THR A 137 -0.03 -3.39 5.94
C THR A 137 -0.94 -2.60 5.00
N ASP A 138 -1.02 -3.01 3.72
CA ASP A 138 -1.89 -2.39 2.72
C ASP A 138 -2.95 -3.39 2.25
N LYS A 139 -4.19 -3.21 2.71
CA LYS A 139 -5.36 -4.02 2.33
C LYS A 139 -6.20 -3.37 1.23
N SER A 140 -5.72 -2.31 0.60
CA SER A 140 -6.49 -1.64 -0.44
C SER A 140 -6.65 -2.55 -1.67
N VAL A 141 -7.81 -2.44 -2.31
CA VAL A 141 -8.18 -3.22 -3.49
C VAL A 141 -8.79 -2.33 -4.57
N THR A 142 -8.74 -2.79 -5.80
CA THR A 142 -9.48 -2.24 -6.92
C THR A 142 -10.43 -3.29 -7.48
N TRP A 143 -11.59 -2.84 -7.93
CA TRP A 143 -12.62 -3.68 -8.53
C TRP A 143 -12.79 -3.33 -10.00
N THR A 144 -13.02 -4.34 -10.83
CA THR A 144 -13.32 -4.17 -12.26
C THR A 144 -14.39 -5.14 -12.71
N SER A 145 -15.15 -4.75 -13.72
CA SER A 145 -16.08 -5.63 -14.44
C SER A 145 -15.54 -5.93 -15.83
N SER A 146 -15.68 -7.17 -16.30
CA SER A 146 -15.38 -7.52 -17.68
C SER A 146 -16.44 -6.98 -18.67
N ASN A 147 -17.65 -6.65 -18.20
CA ASN A 147 -18.72 -6.10 -19.03
C ASN A 147 -19.71 -5.25 -18.22
N GLU A 148 -19.52 -3.94 -18.22
CA GLU A 148 -20.38 -2.98 -17.50
C GLU A 148 -21.81 -2.89 -18.04
N ASN A 149 -22.11 -3.38 -19.25
CA ASN A 149 -23.49 -3.46 -19.75
C ASN A 149 -24.27 -4.62 -19.13
N VAL A 150 -23.59 -5.56 -18.48
CA VAL A 150 -24.19 -6.71 -17.78
C VAL A 150 -24.16 -6.49 -16.28
N ALA A 151 -23.00 -6.14 -15.71
CA ALA A 151 -22.87 -5.81 -14.30
C ALA A 151 -21.78 -4.76 -14.07
N THR A 152 -22.05 -3.80 -13.20
CA THR A 152 -21.07 -2.81 -12.71
C THR A 152 -20.63 -3.17 -11.29
N VAL A 153 -19.47 -2.65 -10.88
CA VAL A 153 -18.98 -2.77 -9.50
C VAL A 153 -18.38 -1.42 -9.07
N ASP A 154 -18.68 -0.99 -7.85
CA ASP A 154 -18.10 0.23 -7.28
C ASP A 154 -16.80 -0.02 -6.49
N GLU A 155 -16.21 1.04 -5.93
CA GLU A 155 -14.98 0.94 -5.11
C GLU A 155 -15.14 0.12 -3.83
N ASN A 156 -16.38 -0.05 -3.35
CA ASN A 156 -16.72 -0.79 -2.14
C ASN A 156 -17.08 -2.26 -2.43
N GLY A 157 -17.00 -2.70 -3.69
CA GLY A 157 -17.38 -4.05 -4.10
C GLY A 157 -18.90 -4.26 -4.22
N GLN A 158 -19.70 -3.19 -4.30
CA GLN A 158 -21.12 -3.29 -4.61
C GLN A 158 -21.31 -3.54 -6.10
N VAL A 159 -21.77 -4.75 -6.42
CA VAL A 159 -22.10 -5.20 -7.76
C VAL A 159 -23.56 -4.89 -8.04
N THR A 160 -23.85 -4.26 -9.18
CA THR A 160 -25.23 -4.00 -9.65
C THR A 160 -25.42 -4.59 -11.03
N ALA A 161 -26.49 -5.38 -11.21
CA ALA A 161 -26.85 -5.93 -12.51
C ALA A 161 -27.51 -4.87 -13.39
N VAL A 162 -27.03 -4.74 -14.63
CA VAL A 162 -27.46 -3.73 -15.61
C VAL A 162 -28.29 -4.35 -16.72
N GLY A 163 -27.93 -5.55 -17.18
CA GLY A 163 -28.56 -6.16 -18.35
C GLY A 163 -28.31 -7.66 -18.44
N PRO A 164 -29.00 -8.35 -19.37
CA PRO A 164 -28.85 -9.80 -19.54
C PRO A 164 -27.46 -10.16 -20.07
N GLY A 165 -26.85 -11.20 -19.51
CA GLY A 165 -25.57 -11.73 -19.96
C GLY A 165 -24.79 -12.35 -18.81
N THR A 166 -23.47 -12.47 -18.99
CA THR A 166 -22.54 -12.88 -17.95
C THR A 166 -21.40 -11.87 -17.89
N ALA A 167 -21.04 -11.43 -16.68
CA ALA A 167 -19.89 -10.60 -16.40
C ALA A 167 -18.99 -11.27 -15.37
N THR A 168 -17.71 -10.92 -15.39
CA THR A 168 -16.74 -11.33 -14.38
C THR A 168 -16.32 -10.10 -13.61
N ILE A 169 -16.64 -10.08 -12.32
CA ILE A 169 -16.16 -9.07 -11.40
C ILE A 169 -14.82 -9.54 -10.84
N THR A 170 -13.78 -8.71 -10.95
CA THR A 170 -12.42 -9.01 -10.47
C THR A 170 -12.06 -8.04 -9.37
N VAL A 171 -11.61 -8.56 -8.22
CA VAL A 171 -10.90 -7.78 -7.20
C VAL A 171 -9.40 -7.97 -7.39
N THR A 172 -8.63 -6.88 -7.29
CA THR A 172 -7.16 -6.90 -7.33
C THR A 172 -6.62 -6.17 -6.11
N THR A 173 -5.69 -6.77 -5.37
CA THR A 173 -5.00 -6.09 -4.27
C THR A 173 -3.99 -5.08 -4.80
N ALA A 174 -3.89 -3.92 -4.16
CA ALA A 174 -2.85 -2.95 -4.50
C ALA A 174 -1.46 -3.51 -4.14
N ASP A 175 -1.36 -4.20 -3.00
CA ASP A 175 -0.16 -4.92 -2.56
C ASP A 175 -0.13 -6.33 -3.14
N GLY A 176 0.97 -6.69 -3.81
CA GLY A 176 1.18 -8.01 -4.43
C GLY A 176 0.35 -8.33 -5.69
N GLY A 177 -0.66 -7.53 -6.05
CA GLY A 177 -1.43 -7.71 -7.28
C GLY A 177 -2.23 -9.02 -7.35
N TYR A 178 -2.57 -9.60 -6.20
CA TYR A 178 -3.37 -10.83 -6.12
C TYR A 178 -4.79 -10.55 -6.60
N THR A 179 -5.39 -11.54 -7.26
CA THR A 179 -6.74 -11.41 -7.80
C THR A 179 -7.68 -12.51 -7.32
N ALA A 180 -8.96 -12.18 -7.23
CA ALA A 180 -10.06 -13.12 -7.08
C ALA A 180 -11.25 -12.65 -7.92
N THR A 181 -12.10 -13.59 -8.35
CA THR A 181 -13.19 -13.30 -9.28
C THR A 181 -14.53 -13.84 -8.80
N CYS A 182 -15.59 -13.16 -9.23
CA CYS A 182 -16.97 -13.59 -9.10
C CYS A 182 -17.65 -13.50 -10.47
N GLU A 183 -18.35 -14.55 -10.88
CA GLU A 183 -19.25 -14.52 -12.04
C GLU A 183 -20.59 -13.90 -11.64
N VAL A 184 -21.17 -13.08 -12.51
CA VAL A 184 -22.45 -12.38 -12.31
C VAL A 184 -23.31 -12.55 -13.56
#